data_AF-A0A971CQ43-F1
#
_entry.id   AF-A0A971CQ43-F1
#
_cell.length_a   1.000
_cell.length_b   1.000
_cell.length_c   1.000
_cell.angle_alpha   90.00
_cell.angle_beta   90.00
_cell.angle_gamma   90.00
#
_symmetry.space_group_name_H-M   'P 1'
#
loop_
_entity.id
_entity.type
_entity.pdbx_description
1 polymer ?
#
loop_
_entity_poly.entity_id
_entity_poly.type
_entity_poly.pdbx_seq_one_letter_code
_entity_poly.pdbx_strand_id
1 'polypeptide(L)'
;MPANAEIRFTSPAESETVVTEGVINLAWEATGDQESAVFELQESSAAAFPEEKSRIRYRGPDRGSVVSGMAEGGHHFRVRAVKADGTASEWSAPVHVEARYIPKEKVVWLLSMGGLVFVATLTALFAGHFRSLSGKEME
;
A
#
# COMPACT_ATOMS: atom_id res chain seq x y z
N MET A 1 9.52 -11.74 -33.25
CA MET A 1 8.10 -11.81 -32.87
C MET A 1 8.02 -11.71 -31.37
N PRO A 2 7.06 -10.98 -30.77
CA PRO A 2 6.94 -10.91 -29.32
C PRO A 2 6.86 -12.31 -28.73
N ALA A 3 7.33 -12.50 -27.50
CA ALA A 3 7.13 -13.76 -26.81
C ALA A 3 5.60 -14.01 -26.71
N ASN A 4 5.12 -15.15 -27.19
CA ASN A 4 3.70 -15.55 -27.14
C ASN A 4 3.27 -15.96 -25.71
N ALA A 5 3.75 -15.22 -24.71
CA ALA A 5 3.42 -15.41 -23.32
C ALA A 5 2.20 -14.55 -22.97
N GLU A 6 1.10 -15.19 -22.61
CA GLU A 6 -0.05 -14.50 -22.03
C GLU A 6 0.12 -14.51 -20.51
N ILE A 7 0.07 -13.34 -19.88
CA ILE A 7 0.34 -13.18 -18.45
C ILE A 7 -0.88 -12.56 -17.77
N ARG A 8 -1.26 -13.16 -16.65
CA ARG A 8 -2.40 -12.71 -15.84
C ARG A 8 -2.04 -12.67 -14.37
N PHE A 9 -2.43 -11.61 -13.67
CA PHE A 9 -2.34 -11.55 -12.22
C PHE A 9 -3.31 -12.56 -11.59
N THR A 10 -2.79 -13.34 -10.63
CA THR A 10 -3.55 -14.22 -9.74
C THR A 10 -3.70 -13.61 -8.35
N SER A 11 -2.84 -12.65 -8.00
CA SER A 11 -2.98 -11.81 -6.82
C SER A 11 -2.59 -10.37 -7.14
N PRO A 12 -3.46 -9.38 -6.85
CA PRO A 12 -4.87 -9.57 -6.51
C PRO A 12 -5.63 -10.22 -7.68
N ALA A 13 -6.71 -10.95 -7.38
CA ALA A 13 -7.55 -11.57 -8.41
C ALA A 13 -8.41 -10.54 -9.15
N GLU A 14 -8.69 -9.41 -8.50
CA GLU A 14 -9.45 -8.29 -9.02
C GLU A 14 -8.50 -7.27 -9.68
N SER A 15 -9.01 -6.58 -10.70
CA SER A 15 -8.28 -5.52 -11.39
C SER A 15 -8.15 -4.23 -10.57
N GLU A 16 -8.87 -4.11 -9.45
CA GLU A 16 -8.82 -2.97 -8.55
C GLU A 16 -8.79 -3.47 -7.11
N THR A 17 -7.93 -2.89 -6.27
CA THR A 17 -7.87 -3.23 -4.85
C THR A 17 -7.42 -2.04 -4.02
N VAL A 18 -7.74 -2.06 -2.73
CA VAL A 18 -7.38 -1.00 -1.78
C VAL A 18 -6.48 -1.58 -0.71
N VAL A 19 -5.35 -0.92 -0.44
CA VAL A 19 -4.40 -1.32 0.62
C VAL A 19 -4.25 -0.21 1.66
N THR A 20 -4.29 -0.57 2.94
CA THR A 20 -4.16 0.39 4.06
C THR A 20 -2.77 0.38 4.70
N GLU A 21 -1.98 -0.67 4.44
CA GLU A 21 -0.65 -0.84 5.01
C GLU A 21 0.47 -0.36 4.08
N GLY A 22 0.11 0.06 2.84
CA GLY A 22 1.09 0.44 1.82
C GLY A 22 1.91 -0.74 1.28
N VAL A 23 1.39 -1.95 1.45
CA VAL A 23 2.00 -3.20 1.00
C VAL A 23 0.99 -3.98 0.17
N ILE A 24 1.43 -4.54 -0.95
CA ILE A 24 0.66 -5.46 -1.77
C ILE A 24 1.51 -6.65 -2.21
N ASN A 25 0.91 -7.84 -2.15
CA ASN A 25 1.46 -9.05 -2.74
C ASN A 25 0.92 -9.18 -4.16
N LEU A 26 1.82 -9.18 -5.13
CA LEU A 26 1.51 -9.40 -6.54
C LEU A 26 1.95 -10.80 -6.92
N ALA A 27 1.08 -11.55 -7.56
CA ALA A 27 1.39 -12.85 -8.12
C ALA A 27 0.76 -12.97 -9.50
N TRP A 28 1.42 -13.69 -10.40
CA TRP A 28 0.96 -13.86 -11.77
C TRP A 28 1.26 -15.26 -12.29
N GLU A 29 0.45 -15.68 -13.24
CA GLU A 29 0.71 -16.87 -14.05
C GLU A 29 0.99 -16.45 -15.48
N ALA A 30 1.77 -17.29 -16.15
CA ALA A 30 2.21 -17.04 -17.50
C ALA A 30 2.07 -18.35 -18.29
N THR A 31 1.28 -18.31 -19.36
CA THR A 31 1.08 -19.44 -20.29
C THR A 31 1.90 -19.23 -21.56
N GLY A 32 2.08 -20.27 -22.35
CA GLY A 32 2.85 -20.21 -23.61
C GLY A 32 4.34 -20.55 -23.45
N ASP A 33 5.15 -20.07 -24.40
CA ASP A 33 6.59 -20.34 -24.45
C ASP A 33 7.35 -19.47 -23.43
N GLN A 34 7.74 -20.12 -22.32
CA GLN A 34 8.36 -19.53 -21.13
C GLN A 34 9.86 -19.89 -21.03
N GLU A 35 10.48 -20.44 -22.07
CA GLU A 35 11.84 -20.95 -21.96
C GLU A 35 12.82 -19.83 -21.57
N SER A 36 13.44 -20.00 -20.39
CA SER A 36 14.36 -19.04 -19.78
C SER A 36 13.84 -17.59 -19.68
N ALA A 37 12.53 -17.40 -19.49
CA ALA A 37 11.93 -16.07 -19.36
C ALA A 37 12.19 -15.46 -17.96
N VAL A 38 12.57 -14.17 -17.93
CA VAL A 38 12.50 -13.32 -16.74
C VAL A 38 11.26 -12.44 -16.83
N PHE A 39 10.61 -12.19 -15.70
CA PHE A 39 9.47 -11.29 -15.61
C PHE A 39 9.91 -9.89 -15.22
N GLU A 40 9.31 -8.89 -15.86
CA GLU A 40 9.45 -7.49 -15.49
C GLU A 40 8.12 -6.98 -14.97
N LEU A 41 8.10 -6.56 -13.70
CA LEU A 41 6.97 -5.88 -13.08
C LEU A 41 7.21 -4.37 -13.15
N GLN A 42 6.28 -3.65 -13.77
CA GLN A 42 6.30 -2.20 -13.85
C GLN A 42 5.17 -1.61 -13.01
N GLU A 43 5.49 -0.54 -12.28
CA GLU A 43 4.55 0.30 -11.54
C GLU A 43 4.46 1.67 -12.20
N SER A 44 3.27 2.27 -12.23
CA SER A 44 3.03 3.66 -12.64
C SER A 44 1.97 4.31 -11.77
N SER A 45 2.05 5.63 -11.57
CA SER A 45 0.96 6.42 -10.95
C SER A 45 -0.11 6.88 -11.96
N ALA A 46 0.01 6.48 -13.23
CA ALA A 46 -0.97 6.79 -14.29
C ALA A 46 -1.26 5.57 -15.17
N ALA A 47 -2.53 5.37 -15.51
CA ALA A 47 -3.02 4.17 -16.21
C ALA A 47 -2.40 3.95 -17.59
N ALA A 48 -1.91 5.02 -18.24
CA ALA A 48 -1.24 4.96 -19.53
C ALA A 48 0.23 4.50 -19.46
N PHE A 49 0.80 4.35 -18.25
CA PHE A 49 2.22 4.04 -18.02
C PHE A 49 3.18 4.97 -18.79
N PRO A 50 3.08 6.30 -18.62
CA PRO A 50 4.03 7.22 -19.23
C PRO A 50 5.39 7.06 -18.55
N GLU A 51 6.48 7.21 -19.29
CA GLU A 51 7.83 6.86 -18.85
C GLU A 51 8.26 7.61 -17.59
N GLU A 52 7.90 8.90 -17.48
CA GLU A 52 8.24 9.77 -16.35
C GLU A 52 7.53 9.42 -15.04
N LYS A 53 6.44 8.64 -15.11
CA LYS A 53 5.70 8.15 -13.94
C LYS A 53 5.84 6.65 -13.72
N SER A 54 6.59 5.98 -14.59
CA SER A 54 6.72 4.53 -14.58
C SER A 54 8.08 4.10 -14.07
N ARG A 55 8.13 3.00 -13.33
CA ARG A 55 9.39 2.40 -12.85
C ARG A 55 9.29 0.89 -12.81
N ILE A 56 10.41 0.21 -13.05
CA ILE A 56 10.50 -1.24 -12.86
C ILE A 56 10.64 -1.53 -11.38
N ARG A 57 9.73 -2.34 -10.83
CA ARG A 57 9.74 -2.74 -9.42
C ARG A 57 10.43 -4.07 -9.20
N TYR A 58 10.36 -4.95 -10.19
CA TYR A 58 10.95 -6.27 -10.10
C TYR A 58 11.39 -6.75 -11.48
N ARG A 59 12.52 -7.44 -11.52
CA ARG A 59 13.05 -8.14 -12.70
C ARG A 59 13.71 -9.43 -12.28
N GLY A 60 13.15 -10.58 -12.67
CA GLY A 60 13.68 -11.88 -12.29
C GLY A 60 12.75 -13.05 -12.66
N PRO A 61 13.13 -14.29 -12.32
CA PRO A 61 12.40 -15.50 -12.73
C PRO A 61 11.13 -15.76 -11.89
N ASP A 62 11.01 -15.17 -10.69
CA ASP A 62 9.88 -15.39 -9.79
C ASP A 62 8.55 -14.90 -10.40
N ARG A 63 7.47 -15.61 -10.05
CA ARG A 63 6.09 -15.35 -10.49
C ARG A 63 5.29 -14.50 -9.52
N GLY A 64 5.99 -13.73 -8.70
CA GLY A 64 5.37 -12.85 -7.73
C GLY A 64 6.38 -11.88 -7.15
N SER A 65 5.86 -10.80 -6.57
CA SER A 65 6.66 -9.79 -5.90
C SER A 65 5.84 -9.12 -4.80
N VAL A 66 6.51 -8.76 -3.72
CA VAL A 66 5.93 -7.94 -2.66
C VAL A 66 6.35 -6.50 -2.88
N VAL A 67 5.38 -5.63 -3.09
CA VAL A 67 5.61 -4.18 -3.24
C VAL A 67 5.25 -3.52 -1.92
N SER A 68 6.23 -2.92 -1.26
CA SER A 68 6.06 -2.19 -0.01
C SER A 68 6.44 -0.71 -0.15
N GLY A 69 6.04 0.08 0.84
CA GLY A 69 6.34 1.52 0.90
C GLY A 69 5.58 2.32 -0.15
N MET A 70 4.36 1.90 -0.50
CA MET A 70 3.50 2.64 -1.42
C MET A 70 3.12 4.00 -0.82
N ALA A 71 3.23 5.06 -1.62
CA ALA A 71 2.73 6.37 -1.24
C ALA A 71 1.19 6.35 -1.25
N GLU A 72 0.56 7.36 -0.65
CA GLU A 72 -0.90 7.48 -0.73
C GLU A 72 -1.34 7.78 -2.17
N GLY A 73 -2.44 7.14 -2.60
CA GLY A 73 -3.06 7.34 -3.90
C GLY A 73 -2.99 6.13 -4.82
N GLY A 74 -3.18 6.41 -6.12
CA GLY A 74 -3.37 5.39 -7.15
C GLY A 74 -2.07 4.87 -7.75
N HIS A 75 -1.95 3.54 -7.80
CA HIS A 75 -0.86 2.82 -8.43
C HIS A 75 -1.41 1.85 -9.46
N HIS A 76 -0.68 1.63 -10.54
CA HIS A 76 -0.99 0.66 -11.58
C HIS A 76 0.19 -0.26 -11.80
N PHE A 77 -0.09 -1.55 -11.87
CA PHE A 77 0.91 -2.60 -12.05
C PHE A 77 0.63 -3.38 -13.32
N ARG A 78 1.68 -3.65 -14.10
CA ARG A 78 1.63 -4.56 -15.23
C ARG A 78 2.90 -5.39 -15.28
N VAL A 79 2.80 -6.59 -15.82
CA VAL A 79 3.92 -7.52 -15.92
C VAL A 79 4.09 -8.00 -17.36
N ARG A 80 5.33 -8.25 -17.77
CA ARG A 80 5.65 -8.92 -19.04
C ARG A 80 6.74 -9.95 -18.84
N ALA A 81 6.83 -10.91 -19.75
CA ALA A 81 7.95 -11.83 -19.84
C ALA A 81 9.00 -11.25 -20.80
N VAL A 82 10.26 -11.53 -20.52
CA VAL A 82 11.40 -11.19 -21.36
C VAL A 82 12.25 -12.45 -21.50
N LYS A 83 12.40 -12.94 -22.72
CA LYS A 83 13.22 -14.11 -23.03
C LYS A 83 14.72 -13.80 -22.88
N ALA A 84 15.53 -14.86 -22.84
CA ALA A 84 16.99 -14.73 -22.73
C ALA A 84 17.63 -13.95 -23.89
N ASP A 85 17.02 -13.94 -25.07
CA ASP A 85 17.43 -13.15 -26.24
C ASP A 85 17.02 -11.66 -26.17
N GLY A 86 16.34 -11.25 -25.08
CA GLY A 86 15.82 -9.90 -24.89
C GLY A 86 14.44 -9.65 -25.48
N THR A 87 13.84 -10.63 -26.17
CA THR A 87 12.51 -10.50 -26.74
C THR A 87 11.45 -10.43 -25.63
N ALA A 88 10.72 -9.32 -25.57
CA ALA A 88 9.63 -9.13 -24.62
C ALA A 88 8.28 -9.64 -25.15
N SER A 89 7.42 -10.10 -24.25
CA SER A 89 5.99 -10.30 -24.51
C SER A 89 5.25 -8.97 -24.50
N GLU A 90 3.99 -9.01 -24.91
CA GLU A 90 3.04 -7.96 -24.57
C GLU A 90 2.90 -7.83 -23.05
N TRP A 91 2.52 -6.63 -22.61
CA TRP A 91 2.20 -6.38 -21.20
C TRP A 91 0.87 -7.05 -20.83
N SER A 92 0.77 -7.53 -19.59
CA SER A 92 -0.48 -7.99 -19.00
C SER A 92 -1.53 -6.87 -18.93
N ALA A 93 -2.79 -7.27 -18.75
CA ALA A 93 -3.80 -6.35 -18.25
C ALA A 93 -3.31 -5.74 -16.91
N PRO A 94 -3.46 -4.41 -16.72
CA PRO A 94 -2.98 -3.77 -15.51
C PRO A 94 -3.92 -4.01 -14.33
N VAL A 95 -3.34 -4.03 -13.14
CA VAL A 95 -4.06 -3.97 -11.86
C VAL A 95 -3.92 -2.58 -11.28
N HIS A 96 -5.02 -1.99 -10.85
CA HIS A 96 -5.07 -0.76 -10.07
C HIS A 96 -5.06 -1.07 -8.57
N VAL A 97 -4.22 -0.34 -7.83
CA VAL A 97 -4.11 -0.44 -6.39
C VAL A 97 -4.21 0.97 -5.82
N GLU A 98 -5.18 1.18 -4.96
CA GLU A 98 -5.36 2.44 -4.25
C GLU A 98 -4.80 2.29 -2.83
N ALA A 99 -3.72 3.00 -2.53
CA ALA A 99 -3.13 3.03 -1.20
C ALA A 99 -3.77 4.14 -0.36
N ARG A 100 -4.45 3.78 0.74
CA ARG A 100 -5.14 4.74 1.62
C ARG A 100 -4.59 4.65 3.04
N TYR A 101 -3.97 5.72 3.51
CA TYR A 101 -3.57 5.83 4.91
C TYR A 101 -4.65 6.55 5.73
N ILE A 102 -4.67 6.31 7.04
CA ILE A 102 -5.53 7.09 7.93
C ILE A 102 -5.04 8.55 7.88
N PRO A 103 -5.90 9.52 7.51
CA PRO A 103 -5.48 10.90 7.42
C PRO A 103 -5.03 11.40 8.79
N LYS A 104 -3.87 12.06 8.82
CA LYS A 104 -3.23 12.56 10.05
C LYS A 104 -4.16 13.47 10.86
N GLU A 105 -5.04 14.20 10.19
CA GLU A 105 -6.06 15.05 10.82
C GLU A 105 -6.96 14.25 11.79
N LYS A 106 -7.43 13.06 11.40
CA LYS A 106 -8.26 12.21 12.27
C LYS A 106 -7.47 11.76 13.49
N VAL A 107 -6.20 11.42 13.32
CA VAL A 107 -5.31 11.00 14.42
C VAL A 107 -5.11 12.15 15.40
N VAL A 108 -4.84 13.36 14.90
CA VAL A 108 -4.69 14.56 15.73
C VAL A 108 -5.98 14.88 16.48
N TRP A 109 -7.13 14.74 15.83
CA TRP A 109 -8.42 15.00 16.47
C TRP A 109 -8.73 13.99 17.59
N LEU A 110 -8.51 12.69 17.33
CA LEU A 110 -8.67 11.65 18.34
C LEU A 110 -7.72 11.83 19.53
N LEU A 111 -6.45 12.14 19.26
CA LEU A 111 -5.45 12.42 20.29
C LEU A 111 -5.83 13.65 21.13
N SER A 112 -6.27 14.73 20.47
CA SER A 112 -6.69 15.97 21.15
C SER A 112 -7.90 15.74 22.05
N MET A 113 -8.88 14.98 21.58
CA MET A 113 -10.06 14.65 22.38
C MET A 113 -9.72 13.77 23.60
N GLY A 114 -8.85 12.76 23.42
CA GLY A 114 -8.34 11.97 24.53
C GLY A 114 -7.54 12.80 25.54
N GLY A 115 -6.69 13.71 25.05
CA GLY A 115 -5.92 14.64 25.88
C GLY A 115 -6.82 15.59 26.69
N LEU A 116 -7.89 16.10 26.09
CA LEU A 116 -8.85 16.95 26.78
C LEU A 116 -9.53 16.22 27.95
N VAL A 117 -10.01 14.99 27.70
CA VAL A 117 -10.64 14.16 28.75
C VAL A 117 -9.65 13.88 29.88
N PHE A 118 -8.41 13.52 29.53
CA PHE A 118 -7.35 13.26 30.52
C PHE A 118 -7.10 14.48 31.41
N VAL A 119 -6.99 15.68 30.83
CA VAL A 119 -6.82 16.93 31.59
C VAL A 119 -8.03 17.22 32.50
N ALA A 120 -9.26 17.00 32.01
CA ALA A 120 -10.46 17.19 32.82
C ALA A 120 -10.49 16.22 34.02
N THR A 121 -10.11 14.95 33.82
CA THR A 121 -10.03 13.95 34.89
C THR A 121 -8.98 14.32 35.93
N LEU A 122 -7.78 14.75 35.51
CA LEU A 122 -6.75 15.23 36.44
C LEU A 122 -7.25 16.43 37.26
N THR A 123 -7.88 17.40 36.59
CA THR A 123 -8.41 18.60 37.25
C THR A 123 -9.44 18.24 38.31
N ALA A 124 -10.35 17.30 38.01
CA ALA A 124 -11.35 16.83 38.97
C ALA A 124 -10.71 16.14 40.18
N LEU A 125 -9.68 15.30 39.96
CA LEU A 125 -8.94 14.64 41.05
C LEU A 125 -8.27 15.64 41.98
N PHE A 126 -7.53 16.62 41.43
CA PHE A 126 -6.87 17.63 42.23
C PHE A 126 -7.88 18.53 42.96
N ALA A 127 -8.91 18.99 42.28
CA ALA A 127 -9.96 19.81 42.90
C ALA A 127 -10.68 19.06 44.03
N GLY A 128 -10.91 17.76 43.88
CA GLY A 128 -11.44 16.90 44.94
C GLY A 128 -10.47 16.79 46.13
N HIS A 129 -9.19 16.57 45.86
CA HIS A 129 -8.17 16.44 46.91
C HIS A 129 -8.02 17.72 47.75
N PHE A 130 -7.93 18.89 47.11
CA PHE A 130 -7.80 20.17 47.83
C PHE A 130 -9.03 20.48 48.70
N ARG A 131 -10.24 20.18 48.22
CA ARG A 131 -11.48 20.37 48.99
C ARG A 131 -11.56 19.49 50.23
N SER A 132 -11.04 18.27 50.15
CA SER A 132 -10.99 17.34 51.29
C SER A 132 -10.06 17.80 52.40
N LEU A 133 -8.96 18.50 52.08
CA LEU A 133 -8.01 19.00 53.07
C LEU A 133 -8.55 20.23 53.81
N SER A 134 -9.17 21.19 53.11
CA SER A 134 -9.76 22.37 53.76
C SER A 134 -10.99 22.06 54.63
N GLY A 135 -11.68 20.95 54.37
CA GLY A 135 -12.80 20.51 55.23
C GLY A 135 -12.37 19.94 56.58
N LYS A 136 -11.10 19.53 56.74
CA LYS A 136 -10.59 18.88 57.96
C LYS A 136 -10.04 19.86 59.00
N GLU A 137 -9.84 21.13 58.65
CA GLU A 137 -9.40 22.19 59.60
C GLU A 137 -10.58 22.89 60.31
N MET A 138 -11.83 22.55 60.00
CA MET A 138 -13.03 23.18 60.57
C MET A 138 -13.84 22.25 61.48
N GLU A 139 -13.27 21.10 61.90
CA GLU A 139 -13.88 20.17 62.85
C GLU A 139 -13.11 20.10 64.16
#